data_AF-A0A9E5PPS9-F1
#
_entry.id   AF-A0A9E5PPS9-F1
#
_cell.length_a   1.000
_cell.length_b   1.000
_cell.length_c   1.000
_cell.angle_alpha   90.00
_cell.angle_beta   90.00
_cell.angle_gamma   90.00
#
_symmetry.space_group_name_H-M   'P 1'
#
loop_
_entity.id
_entity.type
_entity.pdbx_description
1 polymer ?
#
loop_
_entity_poly.entity_id
_entity_poly.type
_entity_poly.pdbx_seq_one_letter_code
_entity_poly.pdbx_strand_id
1 'polypeptide(L)'
;MADSASSLLRRLERLKGSFGRAAANDKLGLLRQLSQRRLGSAKQVLGLHEWLCFARAYPDDPQVLSLVERMLATFADRSDLRRFRAALADTGIAGTAINYSFYWFTALWLARRWPDQLTVDWPRFEKRSRLQDILHLLLPYSETLAADELDVTSREWVELLKGPDESDAVFLIRRFAALSADSFGRETWFEDLDVPIRLAAGPDTPSRTQAKFSGASVVFQATPLLRARPALRREARRPPLAVCSVSPRTGQRLIDMAREAMVTRSRDLDIFVHADKRDVRLVDCGGGLQFACLGAVPERRLMLDAVYGLLTLKNGVPIGYVLVSALFNSAEVAYNVFETFRGGESAYVYGRILGLVRHLFGVDAFTVPPYQLGADNLEGLRSGAWWFYYKLGFRPHDAAVRRVLRQELARMKRNPRHRSSIATLKKLVEANVYWYLDRPRKDVRGMISLGNIGLRVSRYLAGRFGSDRERGIETCSHDAASLLGVRSQRGWSAGERLAWRRWSPLVMALPGVERWSSAEKRALARVVRAKGGRRESDFVLLFDRHRRLRRAVLALARSD
;
A
#
# COMPACT_ATOMS: atom_id res chain seq x y z
N MET A 1 17.48 2.26 -46.83
CA MET A 1 16.13 1.85 -46.37
C MET A 1 15.86 2.47 -45.02
N ALA A 2 14.77 3.23 -44.84
CA ALA A 2 14.44 3.81 -43.55
C ALA A 2 14.15 2.69 -42.52
N ASP A 3 14.83 2.70 -41.38
CA ASP A 3 14.60 1.74 -40.28
C ASP A 3 13.10 1.68 -39.94
N SER A 4 12.52 0.48 -39.77
CA SER A 4 11.11 0.35 -39.37
C SER A 4 10.89 0.85 -37.94
N ALA A 5 9.68 1.31 -37.60
CA ALA A 5 9.36 1.77 -36.24
C ALA A 5 9.62 0.68 -35.17
N SER A 6 9.39 -0.59 -35.54
CA SER A 6 9.72 -1.76 -34.72
C SER A 6 11.23 -1.90 -34.47
N SER A 7 12.06 -1.70 -35.50
CA SER A 7 13.52 -1.70 -35.37
C SER A 7 14.01 -0.60 -34.43
N LEU A 8 13.48 0.62 -34.60
CA LEU A 8 13.81 1.77 -33.76
C LEU A 8 13.45 1.55 -32.29
N LEU A 9 12.25 1.02 -32.01
CA LEU A 9 11.82 0.72 -30.64
C LEU A 9 12.73 -0.33 -29.98
N ARG A 10 13.09 -1.41 -30.69
CA ARG A 10 14.02 -2.42 -30.16
C ARG A 10 15.42 -1.86 -29.88
N ARG A 11 15.90 -0.92 -30.70
CA ARG A 11 17.16 -0.19 -30.45
C ARG A 11 17.03 0.66 -29.18
N LEU A 12 15.92 1.38 -29.02
CA LEU A 12 15.65 2.21 -27.85
C LEU A 12 15.58 1.38 -26.55
N GLU A 13 14.89 0.24 -26.58
CA GLU A 13 14.77 -0.69 -25.45
C GLU A 13 16.13 -1.22 -24.98
N ARG A 14 17.04 -1.53 -25.91
CA ARG A 14 18.41 -1.95 -25.57
C ARG A 14 19.21 -0.87 -24.84
N LEU A 15 18.90 0.41 -25.06
CA LEU A 15 19.55 1.53 -24.40
C LEU A 15 18.94 1.89 -23.03
N LYS A 16 17.88 1.19 -22.58
CA LYS A 16 17.16 1.51 -21.32
C LYS A 16 18.09 1.62 -20.10
N GLY A 17 19.12 0.78 -20.01
CA GLY A 17 20.08 0.76 -18.89
C GLY A 17 21.41 1.46 -19.17
N SER A 18 21.60 2.03 -20.35
CA SER A 18 22.84 2.70 -20.75
C SER A 18 22.70 4.20 -20.49
N PHE A 19 23.71 4.81 -19.86
CA PHE A 19 23.71 6.23 -19.49
C PHE A 19 25.00 6.90 -19.93
N GLY A 20 24.98 8.23 -19.98
CA GLY A 20 26.10 9.07 -20.42
C GLY A 20 25.83 9.76 -21.76
N ARG A 21 26.69 10.72 -22.11
CA ARG A 21 26.46 11.65 -23.24
C ARG A 21 26.19 10.95 -24.58
N ALA A 22 26.94 9.90 -24.90
CA ALA A 22 26.72 9.12 -26.13
C ALA A 22 25.35 8.42 -26.13
N ALA A 23 25.01 7.73 -25.05
CA ALA A 23 23.72 7.05 -24.91
C ALA A 23 22.54 8.05 -24.96
N ALA A 24 22.69 9.23 -24.34
CA ALA A 24 21.70 10.29 -24.38
C ALA A 24 21.45 10.79 -25.81
N ASN A 25 22.51 11.03 -26.60
CA ASN A 25 22.40 11.43 -28.00
C ASN A 25 21.69 10.37 -28.85
N ASP A 26 22.04 9.09 -28.67
CA ASP A 26 21.40 7.98 -29.38
C ASP A 26 19.91 7.87 -29.03
N LYS A 27 19.56 7.98 -27.75
CA LYS A 27 18.17 8.00 -27.27
C LYS A 27 17.40 9.16 -27.87
N LEU A 28 17.97 10.37 -27.89
CA LEU A 28 17.33 11.56 -28.50
C LEU A 28 17.03 11.33 -29.98
N GLY A 29 17.99 10.81 -30.74
CA GLY A 29 17.80 10.49 -32.16
C GLY A 29 16.68 9.48 -32.40
N LEU A 30 16.64 8.40 -31.62
CA LEU A 30 15.61 7.37 -31.70
C LEU A 30 14.22 7.90 -31.28
N LEU A 31 14.15 8.67 -30.19
CA LEU A 31 12.90 9.25 -29.69
C LEU A 31 12.28 10.23 -30.69
N ARG A 32 13.09 11.10 -31.32
CA ARG A 32 12.61 12.00 -32.38
C ARG A 32 11.97 11.23 -33.53
N GLN A 33 12.63 10.17 -33.99
CA GLN A 33 12.07 9.33 -35.06
C GLN A 33 10.80 8.58 -34.62
N LEU A 34 10.77 8.04 -33.40
CA LEU A 34 9.59 7.33 -32.87
C LEU A 34 8.41 8.26 -32.58
N SER A 35 8.67 9.54 -32.27
CA SER A 35 7.61 10.55 -32.07
C SER A 35 6.78 10.80 -33.32
N GLN A 36 7.38 10.62 -34.52
CA GLN A 36 6.75 10.87 -35.82
C GLN A 36 6.18 9.60 -36.49
N ARG A 37 6.41 8.42 -35.89
CA ARG A 37 6.06 7.13 -36.51
C ARG A 37 4.96 6.41 -35.75
N ARG A 38 4.10 5.71 -36.50
CA ARG A 38 3.06 4.83 -35.97
C ARG A 38 3.64 3.43 -35.70
N LEU A 39 3.27 2.85 -34.57
CA LEU A 39 3.60 1.48 -34.19
C LEU A 39 2.52 0.51 -34.68
N GLY A 40 2.94 -0.70 -35.02
CA GLY A 40 2.10 -1.70 -35.69
C GLY A 40 1.28 -2.58 -34.74
N SER A 41 1.51 -2.52 -33.42
CA SER A 41 0.80 -3.35 -32.45
C SER A 41 0.65 -2.68 -31.08
N ALA A 42 -0.37 -3.12 -30.32
CA ALA A 42 -0.59 -2.72 -28.93
C ALA A 42 0.66 -2.93 -28.06
N LYS A 43 1.34 -4.08 -28.22
CA LYS A 43 2.57 -4.41 -27.48
C LYS A 43 3.69 -3.39 -27.73
N GLN A 44 3.84 -2.90 -28.95
CA GLN A 44 4.84 -1.89 -29.28
C GLN A 44 4.47 -0.53 -28.66
N VAL A 45 3.19 -0.14 -28.73
CA VAL A 45 2.71 1.12 -28.10
C VAL A 45 2.94 1.08 -26.59
N LEU A 46 2.59 -0.03 -25.94
CA LEU A 46 2.88 -0.27 -24.53
C LEU A 46 4.38 -0.20 -24.26
N GLY A 47 5.21 -0.87 -25.06
CA GLY A 47 6.68 -0.86 -24.90
C GLY A 47 7.29 0.55 -24.97
N LEU A 48 6.84 1.39 -25.92
CA LEU A 48 7.24 2.79 -25.98
C LEU A 48 6.80 3.56 -24.73
N HIS A 49 5.55 3.38 -24.30
CA HIS A 49 5.03 4.04 -23.11
C HIS A 49 5.83 3.65 -21.84
N GLU A 50 6.08 2.36 -21.63
CA GLU A 50 6.90 1.84 -20.52
C GLU A 50 8.29 2.48 -20.53
N TRP A 51 8.90 2.59 -21.71
CA TRP A 51 10.22 3.19 -21.85
C TRP A 51 10.20 4.67 -21.48
N LEU A 52 9.20 5.43 -21.94
CA LEU A 52 9.05 6.86 -21.62
C LEU A 52 8.83 7.08 -20.11
N CYS A 53 7.95 6.30 -19.47
CA CYS A 53 7.76 6.38 -18.02
C CYS A 53 9.06 6.07 -17.25
N PHE A 54 9.83 5.08 -17.71
CA PHE A 54 11.13 4.77 -17.12
C PHE A 54 12.13 5.93 -17.28
N ALA A 55 12.27 6.48 -18.49
CA ALA A 55 13.17 7.59 -18.78
C ALA A 55 12.77 8.89 -18.07
N ARG A 56 11.48 9.07 -17.74
CA ARG A 56 11.03 10.19 -16.90
C ARG A 56 11.54 10.08 -15.46
N ALA A 57 11.61 8.86 -14.92
CA ALA A 57 12.15 8.61 -13.58
C ALA A 57 13.69 8.61 -13.56
N TYR A 58 14.33 8.10 -14.62
CA TYR A 58 15.79 7.99 -14.75
C TYR A 58 16.28 8.74 -16.01
N PRO A 59 16.14 10.08 -16.08
CA PRO A 59 16.55 10.84 -17.25
C PRO A 59 18.07 10.95 -17.34
N ASP A 60 18.63 10.83 -18.54
CA ASP A 60 20.06 11.01 -18.77
C ASP A 60 20.50 12.47 -18.57
N ASP A 61 19.74 13.42 -19.11
CA ASP A 61 20.02 14.85 -19.13
C ASP A 61 18.73 15.68 -19.34
N PRO A 62 18.79 17.02 -19.28
CA PRO A 62 17.62 17.87 -19.49
C PRO A 62 16.96 17.73 -20.87
N GLN A 63 17.72 17.43 -21.93
CA GLN A 63 17.19 17.33 -23.29
C GLN A 63 16.36 16.07 -23.46
N VAL A 64 16.86 14.93 -22.96
CA VAL A 64 16.13 13.66 -22.93
C VAL A 64 14.85 13.80 -22.13
N LEU A 65 14.92 14.37 -20.91
CA LEU A 65 13.75 14.57 -20.07
C LEU A 65 12.69 15.43 -20.76
N SER A 66 13.10 16.56 -21.35
CA SER A 66 12.20 17.48 -22.03
C SER A 66 11.47 16.80 -23.21
N LEU A 67 12.17 15.98 -24.00
CA LEU A 67 11.54 15.23 -25.09
C LEU A 67 10.59 14.14 -24.59
N VAL A 68 11.00 13.40 -23.55
CA VAL A 68 10.17 12.36 -22.92
C VAL A 68 8.87 12.97 -22.37
N GLU A 69 8.95 14.09 -21.66
CA GLU A 69 7.77 14.74 -21.10
C GLU A 69 6.85 15.30 -22.18
N ARG A 70 7.38 15.86 -23.27
CA ARG A 70 6.56 16.24 -24.43
C ARG A 70 5.84 15.05 -25.06
N MET A 71 6.55 13.94 -25.27
CA MET A 71 5.95 12.73 -25.86
C MET A 71 4.87 12.12 -24.95
N LEU A 72 5.06 12.17 -23.63
CA LEU A 72 4.05 11.72 -22.66
C LEU A 72 2.84 12.66 -22.62
N ALA A 73 3.05 13.98 -22.69
CA ALA A 73 1.98 14.99 -22.69
C ALA A 73 0.96 14.75 -23.82
N THR A 74 1.42 14.39 -25.02
CA THR A 74 0.57 14.13 -26.19
C THR A 74 0.40 12.64 -26.50
N PHE A 75 0.70 11.75 -25.55
CA PHE A 75 0.70 10.30 -25.83
C PHE A 75 -0.72 9.79 -26.15
N ALA A 76 -1.73 10.33 -25.46
CA ALA A 76 -3.15 10.03 -25.68
C ALA A 76 -3.63 10.33 -27.11
N ASP A 77 -2.96 11.25 -27.81
CA ASP A 77 -3.33 11.69 -29.16
C ASP A 77 -2.78 10.83 -30.28
N ARG A 78 -1.89 9.89 -29.96
CA ARG A 78 -1.32 9.03 -30.98
C ARG A 78 -2.39 8.18 -31.64
N SER A 79 -2.42 8.17 -32.97
CA SER A 79 -3.38 7.39 -33.75
C SER A 79 -3.24 5.88 -33.52
N ASP A 80 -2.02 5.39 -33.25
CA ASP A 80 -1.79 3.97 -32.95
C ASP A 80 -2.33 3.57 -31.58
N LEU A 81 -2.20 4.43 -30.56
CA LEU A 81 -2.87 4.25 -29.28
C LEU A 81 -4.40 4.24 -29.45
N ARG A 82 -4.97 5.21 -30.17
CA ARG A 82 -6.42 5.26 -30.45
C ARG A 82 -6.90 4.00 -31.15
N ARG A 83 -6.13 3.49 -32.13
CA ARG A 83 -6.39 2.23 -32.83
C ARG A 83 -6.36 1.02 -31.89
N PHE A 84 -5.42 0.95 -30.95
CA PHE A 84 -5.23 -0.20 -30.06
C PHE A 84 -5.84 -0.02 -28.66
N ARG A 85 -6.70 0.99 -28.44
CA ARG A 85 -7.20 1.37 -27.12
C ARG A 85 -7.86 0.25 -26.32
N ALA A 86 -8.61 -0.63 -26.99
CA ALA A 86 -9.30 -1.74 -26.35
C ALA A 86 -8.31 -2.82 -25.87
N ALA A 87 -7.31 -3.14 -26.69
CA ALA A 87 -6.24 -4.08 -26.33
C ALA A 87 -5.27 -3.51 -25.27
N LEU A 88 -5.33 -2.20 -25.03
CA LEU A 88 -4.54 -1.49 -24.02
C LEU A 88 -5.38 -1.08 -22.79
N ALA A 89 -6.61 -1.56 -22.66
CA ALA A 89 -7.38 -1.42 -21.42
C ALA A 89 -6.57 -1.98 -20.24
N ASP A 90 -6.77 -1.39 -19.06
CA ASP A 90 -6.13 -1.80 -17.80
C ASP A 90 -4.60 -1.59 -17.75
N THR A 91 -4.02 -0.94 -18.75
CA THR A 91 -2.57 -0.59 -18.78
C THR A 91 -2.24 0.74 -18.08
N GLY A 92 -3.28 1.51 -17.70
CA GLY A 92 -3.15 2.82 -17.07
C GLY A 92 -2.59 3.93 -17.98
N ILE A 93 -2.50 3.69 -19.28
CA ILE A 93 -2.08 4.70 -20.26
C ILE A 93 -3.21 5.73 -20.44
N ALA A 94 -2.89 7.01 -20.45
CA ALA A 94 -3.87 8.07 -20.74
C ALA A 94 -4.60 7.79 -22.06
N GLY A 95 -5.94 7.87 -22.08
CA GLY A 95 -6.77 7.50 -23.23
C GLY A 95 -7.26 6.03 -23.25
N THR A 96 -6.87 5.22 -22.26
CA THR A 96 -7.34 3.83 -22.10
C THR A 96 -8.23 3.70 -20.86
N ALA A 97 -9.22 2.80 -20.91
CA ALA A 97 -10.11 2.55 -19.78
C ALA A 97 -9.45 1.64 -18.74
N ILE A 98 -9.91 1.73 -17.49
CA ILE A 98 -9.53 0.85 -16.39
C ILE A 98 -10.78 0.13 -15.91
N ASN A 99 -10.73 -1.20 -15.84
CA ASN A 99 -11.79 -2.05 -15.36
C ASN A 99 -11.27 -2.80 -14.12
N TYR A 100 -11.90 -2.58 -12.98
CA TYR A 100 -11.51 -3.22 -11.73
C TYR A 100 -12.64 -3.14 -10.70
N SER A 101 -12.66 -4.09 -9.78
CA SER A 101 -13.52 -4.03 -8.60
C SER A 101 -12.78 -3.25 -7.51
N PHE A 102 -13.05 -1.95 -7.43
CA PHE A 102 -12.42 -1.07 -6.44
C PHE A 102 -13.03 -1.28 -5.05
N TYR A 103 -12.23 -1.14 -3.99
CA TYR A 103 -12.78 -1.10 -2.64
C TYR A 103 -13.66 0.12 -2.45
N TRP A 104 -14.57 0.03 -1.49
CA TRP A 104 -15.65 0.98 -1.27
C TRP A 104 -15.20 2.45 -1.31
N PHE A 105 -14.15 2.79 -0.56
CA PHE A 105 -13.68 4.17 -0.47
C PHE A 105 -12.99 4.67 -1.74
N THR A 106 -12.33 3.79 -2.49
CA THR A 106 -11.77 4.14 -3.79
C THR A 106 -12.89 4.34 -4.80
N ALA A 107 -13.89 3.47 -4.83
CA ALA A 107 -15.10 3.66 -5.64
C ALA A 107 -15.79 4.99 -5.31
N LEU A 108 -15.99 5.30 -4.02
CA LEU A 108 -16.55 6.57 -3.57
C LEU A 108 -15.69 7.79 -3.95
N TRP A 109 -14.37 7.68 -3.89
CA TRP A 109 -13.45 8.74 -4.33
C TRP A 109 -13.53 8.96 -5.84
N LEU A 110 -13.58 7.89 -6.64
CA LEU A 110 -13.76 7.96 -8.08
C LEU A 110 -15.12 8.57 -8.44
N ALA A 111 -16.22 8.11 -7.84
CA ALA A 111 -17.57 8.60 -8.09
C ALA A 111 -17.74 10.10 -7.77
N ARG A 112 -16.98 10.62 -6.80
CA ARG A 112 -16.99 12.05 -6.46
C ARG A 112 -16.22 12.92 -7.46
N ARG A 113 -15.23 12.36 -8.15
CA ARG A 113 -14.27 13.11 -8.95
C ARG A 113 -14.49 12.95 -10.45
N TRP A 114 -15.00 11.79 -10.87
CA TRP A 114 -15.27 11.41 -12.25
C TRP A 114 -16.62 10.69 -12.37
N PRO A 115 -17.73 11.31 -11.94
CA PRO A 115 -19.05 10.66 -11.94
C PRO A 115 -19.45 10.18 -13.34
N ASP A 116 -19.23 11.02 -14.37
CA ASP A 116 -19.68 10.72 -15.74
C ASP A 116 -18.79 9.69 -16.46
N GLN A 117 -17.64 9.34 -15.87
CA GLN A 117 -16.71 8.35 -16.45
C GLN A 117 -16.81 6.98 -15.76
N LEU A 118 -17.63 6.84 -14.71
CA LEU A 118 -17.70 5.63 -13.91
C LEU A 118 -18.97 4.85 -14.24
N THR A 119 -18.86 3.60 -14.68
CA THR A 119 -20.03 2.73 -14.95
C THR A 119 -19.83 1.33 -14.40
N VAL A 120 -20.91 0.57 -14.19
CA VAL A 120 -20.81 -0.85 -13.83
C VAL A 120 -20.51 -1.68 -15.08
N ASP A 121 -19.59 -2.63 -14.99
CA ASP A 121 -19.37 -3.63 -16.02
C ASP A 121 -20.31 -4.83 -15.78
N TRP A 122 -21.60 -4.64 -16.09
CA TRP A 122 -22.65 -5.63 -15.86
C TRP A 122 -22.34 -7.03 -16.44
N PRO A 123 -21.76 -7.17 -17.65
CA PRO A 123 -21.34 -8.47 -18.16
C PRO A 123 -20.35 -9.22 -17.26
N ARG A 124 -19.49 -8.49 -16.54
CA ARG A 124 -18.51 -9.08 -15.61
C ARG A 124 -19.03 -9.21 -14.18
N PHE A 125 -20.22 -8.70 -13.87
CA PHE A 125 -20.72 -8.70 -12.50
C PHE A 125 -21.29 -10.09 -12.15
N GLU A 126 -20.52 -10.91 -11.43
CA GLU A 126 -20.94 -12.27 -11.08
C GLU A 126 -22.00 -12.29 -9.96
N LYS A 127 -21.86 -11.41 -8.95
CA LYS A 127 -22.70 -11.40 -7.74
C LYS A 127 -23.97 -10.54 -7.87
N ARG A 128 -24.60 -10.54 -9.05
CA ARG A 128 -25.84 -9.77 -9.31
C ARG A 128 -26.98 -10.18 -8.37
N SER A 129 -27.18 -11.47 -8.14
CA SER A 129 -28.19 -11.96 -7.18
C SER A 129 -27.97 -11.43 -5.77
N ARG A 130 -26.72 -11.32 -5.33
CA ARG A 130 -26.39 -10.77 -4.01
C ARG A 130 -26.78 -9.30 -3.88
N LEU A 131 -26.66 -8.52 -4.96
CA LEU A 131 -27.15 -7.14 -4.99
C LEU A 131 -28.67 -7.10 -4.85
N GLN A 132 -29.39 -8.02 -5.51
CA GLN A 132 -30.84 -8.17 -5.35
C GLN A 132 -31.22 -8.44 -3.88
N ASP A 133 -30.54 -9.42 -3.24
CA ASP A 133 -30.84 -9.82 -1.86
C ASP A 133 -30.73 -8.66 -0.85
N ILE A 134 -29.86 -7.69 -1.12
CA ILE A 134 -29.61 -6.57 -0.21
C ILE A 134 -30.22 -5.25 -0.68
N LEU A 135 -30.98 -5.25 -1.79
CA LEU A 135 -31.54 -4.03 -2.36
C LEU A 135 -32.43 -3.29 -1.34
N HIS A 136 -33.21 -4.03 -0.55
CA HIS A 136 -34.03 -3.48 0.53
C HIS A 136 -33.23 -2.70 1.61
N LEU A 137 -31.95 -3.00 1.81
CA LEU A 137 -31.06 -2.24 2.70
C LEU A 137 -30.59 -0.94 2.07
N LEU A 138 -30.53 -0.92 0.73
CA LEU A 138 -30.03 0.19 -0.06
C LEU A 138 -31.13 1.18 -0.40
N LEU A 139 -32.41 0.85 -0.28
CA LEU A 139 -33.53 1.72 -0.64
C LEU A 139 -34.22 2.35 0.59
N PRO A 140 -34.92 3.49 0.42
CA PRO A 140 -35.89 3.94 1.42
C PRO A 140 -36.94 2.87 1.69
N TYR A 141 -37.44 2.79 2.93
CA TYR A 141 -38.36 1.74 3.35
C TYR A 141 -39.67 1.71 2.53
N SER A 142 -40.13 2.85 2.01
CA SER A 142 -41.32 2.91 1.16
C SER A 142 -41.14 2.22 -0.20
N GLU A 143 -39.90 2.07 -0.68
CA GLU A 143 -39.60 1.44 -1.97
C GLU A 143 -39.46 -0.08 -1.88
N THR A 144 -39.43 -0.67 -0.67
CA THR A 144 -39.26 -2.12 -0.50
C THR A 144 -40.45 -2.91 -1.04
N LEU A 145 -41.65 -2.33 -1.06
CA LEU A 145 -42.85 -2.94 -1.67
C LEU A 145 -42.59 -3.36 -3.12
N ALA A 146 -41.98 -2.46 -3.88
CA ALA A 146 -41.68 -2.71 -5.29
C ALA A 146 -40.54 -3.74 -5.42
N ALA A 147 -39.54 -3.68 -4.54
CA ALA A 147 -38.43 -4.65 -4.50
C ALA A 147 -38.89 -6.07 -4.15
N ASP A 148 -39.96 -6.22 -3.36
CA ASP A 148 -40.52 -7.50 -2.93
C ASP A 148 -41.51 -8.09 -3.96
N GLU A 149 -42.29 -7.25 -4.64
CA GLU A 149 -43.36 -7.71 -5.55
C GLU A 149 -42.93 -7.83 -7.02
N LEU A 150 -41.95 -7.04 -7.48
CA LEU A 150 -41.57 -7.00 -8.89
C LEU A 150 -40.39 -7.93 -9.20
N ASP A 151 -40.57 -8.83 -10.18
CA ASP A 151 -39.51 -9.66 -10.73
C ASP A 151 -38.68 -8.88 -11.75
N VAL A 152 -37.74 -8.08 -11.24
CA VAL A 152 -36.87 -7.18 -12.01
C VAL A 152 -35.42 -7.47 -11.66
N THR A 153 -34.54 -7.54 -12.66
CA THR A 153 -33.13 -7.81 -12.42
C THR A 153 -32.43 -6.62 -11.75
N SER A 154 -31.32 -6.87 -11.05
CA SER A 154 -30.60 -5.78 -10.36
C SER A 154 -30.12 -4.67 -11.29
N ARG A 155 -29.86 -4.97 -12.57
CA ARG A 155 -29.52 -3.96 -13.57
C ARG A 155 -30.72 -3.08 -13.90
N GLU A 156 -31.87 -3.69 -14.17
CA GLU A 156 -33.09 -2.96 -14.47
C GLU A 156 -33.54 -2.12 -13.27
N TRP A 157 -33.38 -2.63 -12.05
CA TRP A 157 -33.60 -1.85 -10.82
C TRP A 157 -32.72 -0.61 -10.77
N VAL A 158 -31.42 -0.75 -10.99
CA VAL A 158 -30.50 0.40 -10.99
C VAL A 158 -30.86 1.39 -12.10
N GLU A 159 -31.21 0.92 -13.30
CA GLU A 159 -31.63 1.79 -14.40
C GLU A 159 -32.96 2.52 -14.11
N LEU A 160 -33.92 1.86 -13.44
CA LEU A 160 -35.19 2.45 -13.06
C LEU A 160 -35.02 3.54 -11.98
N LEU A 161 -34.10 3.32 -11.05
CA LEU A 161 -33.95 4.15 -9.84
C LEU A 161 -32.93 5.28 -9.98
N LYS A 162 -31.94 5.14 -10.87
CA LYS A 162 -30.92 6.18 -11.06
C LYS A 162 -31.51 7.43 -11.71
N GLY A 163 -30.91 8.59 -11.43
CA GLY A 163 -31.24 9.81 -12.16
C GLY A 163 -30.87 9.72 -13.66
N PRO A 164 -31.51 10.54 -14.53
CA PRO A 164 -31.22 10.53 -15.97
C PRO A 164 -29.76 10.89 -16.28
N ASP A 165 -29.17 11.82 -15.52
CA ASP A 165 -27.78 12.27 -15.66
C ASP A 165 -26.80 11.54 -14.71
N GLU A 166 -27.25 10.46 -14.06
CA GLU A 166 -26.44 9.68 -13.13
C GLU A 166 -26.05 8.34 -13.75
N SER A 167 -24.80 7.92 -13.57
CA SER A 167 -24.36 6.59 -13.97
C SER A 167 -24.80 5.52 -12.96
N ASP A 168 -24.97 4.30 -13.45
CA ASP A 168 -25.29 3.13 -12.64
C ASP A 168 -24.32 2.91 -11.47
N ALA A 169 -23.01 3.06 -11.70
CA ALA A 169 -22.01 2.93 -10.65
C ALA A 169 -22.12 4.03 -9.61
N VAL A 170 -22.31 5.29 -10.03
CA VAL A 170 -22.42 6.42 -9.10
C VAL A 170 -23.66 6.30 -8.24
N PHE A 171 -24.80 5.91 -8.82
CA PHE A 171 -26.03 5.63 -8.10
C PHE A 171 -25.77 4.58 -7.01
N LEU A 172 -25.28 3.39 -7.39
CA LEU A 172 -25.06 2.29 -6.47
C LEU A 172 -24.11 2.68 -5.34
N ILE A 173 -23.00 3.34 -5.69
CA ILE A 173 -22.03 3.84 -4.72
C ILE A 173 -22.72 4.80 -3.74
N ARG A 174 -23.51 5.77 -4.22
CA ARG A 174 -24.22 6.71 -3.33
C ARG A 174 -25.24 6.02 -2.42
N ARG A 175 -25.92 4.97 -2.89
CA ARG A 175 -26.81 4.16 -2.03
C ARG A 175 -26.05 3.50 -0.87
N PHE A 176 -24.87 2.92 -1.15
CA PHE A 176 -23.99 2.40 -0.09
C PHE A 176 -23.48 3.49 0.86
N ALA A 177 -23.23 4.70 0.35
CA ALA A 177 -22.83 5.83 1.20
C ALA A 177 -23.94 6.25 2.17
N ALA A 178 -25.21 6.11 1.75
CA ALA A 178 -26.40 6.47 2.51
C ALA A 178 -26.86 5.38 3.50
N LEU A 179 -26.36 4.14 3.38
CA LEU A 179 -26.70 3.03 4.27
C LEU A 179 -26.51 3.41 5.75
N SER A 180 -27.49 3.11 6.59
CA SER A 180 -27.46 3.32 8.04
C SER A 180 -26.54 2.32 8.76
N ALA A 181 -25.28 2.31 8.39
CA ALA A 181 -24.21 1.54 9.01
C ALA A 181 -23.01 2.46 9.27
N ASP A 182 -22.09 2.02 10.13
CA ASP A 182 -20.80 2.69 10.25
C ASP A 182 -19.94 2.46 9.00
N SER A 183 -18.78 3.10 8.95
CA SER A 183 -17.91 3.00 7.78
C SER A 183 -17.37 1.59 7.53
N PHE A 184 -17.25 0.75 8.56
CA PHE A 184 -16.73 -0.61 8.45
C PHE A 184 -17.80 -1.54 7.86
N GLY A 185 -19.05 -1.42 8.31
CA GLY A 185 -20.17 -2.16 7.75
C GLY A 185 -20.38 -1.85 6.27
N ARG A 186 -20.44 -0.57 5.88
CA ARG A 186 -20.60 -0.15 4.47
C ARG A 186 -19.54 -0.74 3.55
N GLU A 187 -18.30 -0.72 4.00
CA GLU A 187 -17.14 -1.27 3.30
C GLU A 187 -17.26 -2.79 3.14
N THR A 188 -17.57 -3.51 4.21
CA THR A 188 -17.76 -4.97 4.17
C THR A 188 -18.85 -5.38 3.19
N TRP A 189 -20.01 -4.71 3.21
CA TRP A 189 -21.12 -5.04 2.30
C TRP A 189 -20.79 -4.72 0.84
N PHE A 190 -20.13 -3.59 0.57
CA PHE A 190 -19.77 -3.22 -0.80
C PHE A 190 -18.68 -4.14 -1.39
N GLU A 191 -17.68 -4.51 -0.58
CA GLU A 191 -16.63 -5.42 -0.98
C GLU A 191 -17.14 -6.85 -1.18
N ASP A 192 -18.12 -7.29 -0.38
CA ASP A 192 -18.79 -8.59 -0.58
C ASP A 192 -19.45 -8.67 -1.97
N LEU A 193 -19.98 -7.56 -2.49
CA LEU A 193 -20.53 -7.53 -3.86
C LEU A 193 -19.47 -7.63 -4.95
N ASP A 194 -18.22 -7.20 -4.69
CA ASP A 194 -17.14 -7.21 -5.68
C ASP A 194 -17.53 -6.55 -7.03
N VAL A 195 -18.22 -5.40 -6.96
CA VAL A 195 -18.83 -4.73 -8.12
C VAL A 195 -17.74 -4.36 -9.15
N PRO A 196 -17.76 -4.93 -10.36
CA PRO A 196 -16.78 -4.58 -11.38
C PRO A 196 -17.13 -3.21 -11.96
N ILE A 197 -16.19 -2.26 -11.82
CA ILE A 197 -16.38 -0.89 -12.25
C ILE A 197 -15.46 -0.59 -13.43
N ARG A 198 -16.01 0.07 -14.44
CA ARG A 198 -15.27 0.66 -15.54
C ARG A 198 -15.10 2.15 -15.32
N LEU A 199 -13.86 2.59 -15.31
CA LEU A 199 -13.46 3.99 -15.39
C LEU A 199 -13.05 4.29 -16.84
N ALA A 200 -13.89 5.06 -17.54
CA ALA A 200 -13.59 5.54 -18.89
C ALA A 200 -12.45 6.55 -18.87
N ALA A 201 -11.71 6.63 -19.98
CA ALA A 201 -10.63 7.61 -20.12
C ALA A 201 -11.20 9.03 -20.25
N GLY A 202 -10.68 9.94 -19.44
CA GLY A 202 -10.91 11.38 -19.51
C GLY A 202 -9.59 12.17 -19.42
N PRO A 203 -9.64 13.51 -19.61
CA PRO A 203 -8.45 14.36 -19.65
C PRO A 203 -7.66 14.36 -18.32
N ASP A 204 -8.35 14.19 -17.19
CA ASP A 204 -7.79 14.25 -15.85
C ASP A 204 -7.99 12.94 -15.04
N THR A 205 -8.61 11.92 -15.65
CA THR A 205 -8.74 10.59 -15.04
C THR A 205 -7.36 10.00 -14.71
N PRO A 206 -7.24 9.15 -13.67
CA PRO A 206 -5.97 8.58 -13.25
C PRO A 206 -5.21 7.93 -14.41
N SER A 207 -3.97 8.37 -14.63
CA SER A 207 -3.08 7.77 -15.63
C SER A 207 -1.63 7.77 -15.16
N ARG A 208 -0.89 6.71 -15.48
CA ARG A 208 0.56 6.68 -15.23
C ARG A 208 1.36 7.50 -16.25
N THR A 209 0.75 7.90 -17.36
CA THR A 209 1.36 8.77 -18.38
C THR A 209 1.74 10.13 -17.79
N GLN A 210 0.86 10.72 -16.98
CA GLN A 210 1.09 12.03 -16.37
C GLN A 210 1.64 11.98 -14.94
N ALA A 211 1.74 10.80 -14.33
CA ALA A 211 2.14 10.63 -12.93
C ALA A 211 3.55 11.18 -12.62
N LYS A 212 3.62 12.37 -12.01
CA LYS A 212 4.84 12.97 -11.48
C LYS A 212 4.51 14.02 -10.42
N PHE A 213 5.23 13.99 -9.30
CA PHE A 213 5.20 15.02 -8.28
C PHE A 213 6.08 16.19 -8.69
N SER A 214 5.46 17.36 -8.92
CA SER A 214 6.16 18.55 -9.41
C SER A 214 7.12 19.18 -8.40
N GLY A 215 7.00 18.88 -7.11
CA GLY A 215 7.87 19.42 -6.06
C GLY A 215 9.22 18.69 -5.88
N ALA A 216 9.53 17.70 -6.73
CA ALA A 216 10.77 16.93 -6.63
C ALA A 216 11.91 17.56 -7.43
N SER A 217 13.09 17.67 -6.82
CA SER A 217 14.32 17.99 -7.55
C SER A 217 14.72 16.83 -8.46
N VAL A 218 15.10 17.13 -9.70
CA VAL A 218 15.52 16.14 -10.69
C VAL A 218 17.02 15.87 -10.55
N VAL A 219 17.37 14.60 -10.39
CA VAL A 219 18.75 14.12 -10.49
C VAL A 219 18.90 13.34 -11.79
N PHE A 220 19.83 13.78 -12.63
CA PHE A 220 20.14 13.14 -13.91
C PHE A 220 21.03 11.91 -13.70
N GLN A 221 20.72 10.84 -14.43
CA GLN A 221 21.40 9.56 -14.35
C GLN A 221 22.61 9.56 -15.29
N ALA A 222 23.79 9.81 -14.75
CA ALA A 222 25.04 9.80 -15.50
C ALA A 222 25.76 8.43 -15.47
N THR A 223 25.52 7.62 -14.42
CA THR A 223 26.19 6.33 -14.21
C THR A 223 25.22 5.16 -14.40
N PRO A 224 25.70 3.92 -14.55
CA PRO A 224 24.84 2.74 -14.50
C PRO A 224 24.03 2.66 -13.20
N LEU A 225 22.84 2.05 -13.26
CA LEU A 225 21.99 1.81 -12.10
C LEU A 225 22.66 0.90 -11.06
N LEU A 226 22.41 1.17 -9.77
CA LEU A 226 22.92 0.39 -8.65
C LEU A 226 22.20 -0.97 -8.54
N ARG A 227 22.69 -1.97 -9.30
CA ARG A 227 22.18 -3.35 -9.29
C ARG A 227 22.84 -4.25 -8.25
N ALA A 228 23.97 -3.81 -7.69
CA ALA A 228 24.69 -4.57 -6.67
C ALA A 228 23.88 -4.67 -5.37
N ARG A 229 24.09 -5.76 -4.61
CA ARG A 229 23.45 -5.90 -3.30
C ARG A 229 24.11 -4.93 -2.31
N PRO A 230 23.34 -4.08 -1.62
CA PRO A 230 23.91 -3.21 -0.62
C PRO A 230 24.34 -4.00 0.62
N ALA A 231 25.31 -3.44 1.35
CA ALA A 231 25.62 -3.88 2.70
C ALA A 231 24.49 -3.44 3.65
N LEU A 232 23.46 -4.27 3.84
CA LEU A 232 22.24 -3.89 4.58
C LEU A 232 22.51 -3.32 5.97
N ARG A 233 23.49 -3.85 6.72
CA ARG A 233 23.83 -3.32 8.05
C ARG A 233 24.28 -1.86 7.99
N ARG A 234 25.02 -1.46 6.94
CA ARG A 234 25.45 -0.08 6.72
C ARG A 234 24.28 0.79 6.27
N GLU A 235 23.52 0.33 5.27
CA GLU A 235 22.39 1.10 4.73
C GLU A 235 21.27 1.32 5.76
N ALA A 236 20.96 0.31 6.58
CA ALA A 236 19.96 0.42 7.64
C ALA A 236 20.37 1.38 8.78
N ARG A 237 21.67 1.65 8.95
CA ARG A 237 22.17 2.66 9.91
C ARG A 237 22.28 4.06 9.30
N ARG A 238 22.20 4.17 7.98
CA ARG A 238 22.27 5.46 7.28
C ARG A 238 20.89 6.15 7.33
N PRO A 239 20.74 7.27 8.06
CA PRO A 239 19.46 7.98 8.11
C PRO A 239 19.09 8.54 6.73
N PRO A 240 17.82 8.90 6.50
CA PRO A 240 17.45 9.76 5.38
C PRO A 240 18.16 11.12 5.50
N LEU A 241 18.31 11.84 4.37
CA LEU A 241 18.88 13.18 4.34
C LEU A 241 17.96 14.19 5.03
N ALA A 242 16.65 14.06 4.81
CA ALA A 242 15.65 14.91 5.44
C ALA A 242 14.32 14.16 5.62
N VAL A 243 13.58 14.54 6.66
CA VAL A 243 12.19 14.12 6.89
C VAL A 243 11.35 15.37 7.10
N CYS A 244 10.59 15.77 6.07
CA CYS A 244 9.84 17.01 6.08
C CYS A 244 8.34 16.72 6.21
N SER A 245 7.70 17.29 7.23
CA SER A 245 6.24 17.31 7.26
C SER A 245 5.72 18.25 6.18
N VAL A 246 4.68 17.84 5.47
CA VAL A 246 4.07 18.68 4.44
C VAL A 246 2.81 19.36 4.96
N SER A 247 2.37 20.42 4.28
CA SER A 247 1.08 21.04 4.56
C SER A 247 -0.07 20.06 4.24
N PRO A 248 -1.26 20.19 4.85
CA PRO A 248 -2.40 19.33 4.53
C PRO A 248 -2.80 19.33 3.05
N ARG A 249 -2.59 20.45 2.34
CA ARG A 249 -2.85 20.56 0.89
C ARG A 249 -1.88 19.69 0.09
N THR A 250 -0.58 19.76 0.39
CA THR A 250 0.42 18.91 -0.24
C THR A 250 0.25 17.44 0.18
N GLY A 251 -0.14 17.20 1.44
CA GLY A 251 -0.50 15.87 1.93
C GLY A 251 -1.61 15.24 1.12
N GLN A 252 -2.71 15.97 0.86
CA GLN A 252 -3.79 15.48 0.00
C GLN A 252 -3.32 15.16 -1.42
N ARG A 253 -2.48 16.00 -2.02
CA ARG A 253 -1.94 15.74 -3.37
C ARG A 253 -1.10 14.46 -3.44
N LEU A 254 -0.34 14.15 -2.39
CA LEU A 254 0.44 12.91 -2.30
C LEU A 254 -0.45 11.69 -2.06
N ILE A 255 -1.54 11.84 -1.28
CA ILE A 255 -2.55 10.80 -1.09
C ILE A 255 -3.24 10.47 -2.42
N ASP A 256 -3.72 11.51 -3.13
CA ASP A 256 -4.35 11.35 -4.44
C ASP A 256 -3.40 10.65 -5.42
N MET A 257 -2.13 11.08 -5.47
CA MET A 257 -1.12 10.42 -6.30
C MET A 257 -0.90 8.95 -5.92
N ALA A 258 -0.90 8.61 -4.63
CA ALA A 258 -0.77 7.22 -4.19
C ALA A 258 -1.96 6.38 -4.64
N ARG A 259 -3.19 6.91 -4.51
CA ARG A 259 -4.41 6.26 -5.01
C ARG A 259 -4.40 6.09 -6.52
N GLU A 260 -4.08 7.15 -7.27
CA GLU A 260 -3.96 7.10 -8.73
C GLU A 260 -2.91 6.06 -9.18
N ALA A 261 -1.78 5.97 -8.47
CA ALA A 261 -0.75 4.97 -8.75
C ALA A 261 -1.24 3.52 -8.55
N MET A 262 -2.18 3.28 -7.63
CA MET A 262 -2.82 1.98 -7.43
C MET A 262 -3.91 1.72 -8.48
N VAL A 263 -4.83 2.66 -8.67
CA VAL A 263 -5.96 2.55 -9.61
C VAL A 263 -5.48 2.26 -11.03
N THR A 264 -4.42 2.95 -11.48
CA THR A 264 -3.82 2.76 -12.82
C THR A 264 -3.18 1.38 -13.06
N ARG A 265 -3.18 0.52 -12.04
CA ARG A 265 -2.62 -0.84 -12.07
C ARG A 265 -3.63 -1.87 -11.57
N SER A 266 -4.92 -1.51 -11.50
CA SER A 266 -5.98 -2.38 -11.00
C SER A 266 -5.62 -2.93 -9.61
N ARG A 267 -5.23 -2.01 -8.73
CA ARG A 267 -4.92 -2.29 -7.32
C ARG A 267 -5.64 -1.30 -6.43
N ASP A 268 -5.87 -1.74 -5.21
CA ASP A 268 -6.31 -0.91 -4.11
C ASP A 268 -5.48 -1.22 -2.86
N LEU A 269 -5.24 -0.21 -2.02
CA LEU A 269 -4.45 -0.38 -0.80
C LEU A 269 -5.02 0.46 0.34
N ASP A 270 -5.53 -0.24 1.34
CA ASP A 270 -6.24 0.30 2.52
C ASP A 270 -5.52 1.51 3.17
N ILE A 271 -4.20 1.42 3.35
CA ILE A 271 -3.45 2.51 4.00
C ILE A 271 -3.44 3.83 3.21
N PHE A 272 -3.51 3.79 1.88
CA PHE A 272 -3.58 5.00 1.05
C PHE A 272 -5.00 5.54 0.97
N VAL A 273 -5.98 4.64 1.04
CA VAL A 273 -7.40 4.99 1.15
C VAL A 273 -7.67 5.74 2.45
N HIS A 274 -7.09 5.29 3.56
CA HIS A 274 -7.30 5.85 4.89
C HIS A 274 -6.21 6.82 5.37
N ALA A 275 -5.36 7.29 4.47
CA ALA A 275 -4.28 8.22 4.82
C ALA A 275 -4.82 9.56 5.38
N ASP A 276 -4.24 10.01 6.49
CA ASP A 276 -4.51 11.33 7.06
C ASP A 276 -3.60 12.37 6.39
N LYS A 277 -4.20 13.35 5.69
CA LYS A 277 -3.48 14.47 5.07
C LYS A 277 -2.59 15.26 6.04
N ARG A 278 -2.83 15.15 7.35
CA ARG A 278 -2.03 15.78 8.42
C ARG A 278 -0.82 14.93 8.85
N ASP A 279 -0.81 13.62 8.59
CA ASP A 279 0.30 12.71 8.85
C ASP A 279 0.97 12.24 7.54
N VAL A 280 1.31 13.22 6.69
CA VAL A 280 2.12 13.01 5.50
C VAL A 280 3.48 13.65 5.68
N ARG A 281 4.54 12.89 5.39
CA ARG A 281 5.93 13.34 5.40
C ARG A 281 6.60 12.98 4.09
N LEU A 282 7.39 13.90 3.54
CA LEU A 282 8.29 13.60 2.43
C LEU A 282 9.67 13.27 3.00
N VAL A 283 10.17 12.08 2.72
CA VAL A 283 11.48 11.60 3.19
C VAL A 283 12.44 11.60 2.00
N ASP A 284 13.51 12.36 2.11
CA ASP A 284 14.56 12.43 1.09
C ASP A 284 15.69 11.45 1.42
N CYS A 285 16.01 10.57 0.47
CA CYS A 285 17.11 9.61 0.57
C CYS A 285 18.30 9.92 -0.35
N GLY A 286 18.26 11.05 -1.08
CA GLY A 286 19.27 11.49 -2.03
C GLY A 286 19.16 10.81 -3.40
N GLY A 287 19.88 11.35 -4.39
CA GLY A 287 19.92 10.77 -5.74
C GLY A 287 18.55 10.72 -6.43
N GLY A 288 17.67 11.66 -6.11
CA GLY A 288 16.30 11.74 -6.62
C GLY A 288 15.33 10.72 -6.00
N LEU A 289 15.76 9.90 -5.03
CA LEU A 289 14.91 8.93 -4.34
C LEU A 289 14.21 9.59 -3.13
N GLN A 290 12.89 9.60 -3.15
CA GLN A 290 12.06 10.10 -2.06
C GLN A 290 10.97 9.10 -1.70
N PHE A 291 10.46 9.20 -0.48
CA PHE A 291 9.28 8.44 -0.04
C PHE A 291 8.24 9.42 0.50
N ALA A 292 7.03 9.39 -0.07
CA ALA A 292 5.88 9.98 0.60
C ALA A 292 5.41 8.97 1.66
N CYS A 293 5.57 9.30 2.93
CA CYS A 293 5.20 8.49 4.07
C CYS A 293 3.83 8.95 4.58
N LEU A 294 2.84 8.06 4.48
CA LEU A 294 1.42 8.32 4.74
C LEU A 294 0.93 7.48 5.92
N GLY A 295 0.53 8.13 7.01
CA GLY A 295 -0.09 7.47 8.17
C GLY A 295 -1.61 7.46 8.07
N ALA A 296 -2.26 6.47 8.71
CA ALA A 296 -3.71 6.36 8.74
C ALA A 296 -4.38 7.41 9.65
N VAL A 297 -5.61 7.78 9.31
CA VAL A 297 -6.53 8.48 10.22
C VAL A 297 -6.76 7.64 11.49
N PRO A 298 -6.93 8.26 12.67
CA PRO A 298 -7.05 7.54 13.95
C PRO A 298 -8.10 6.42 13.98
N GLU A 299 -9.22 6.60 13.28
CA GLU A 299 -10.33 5.67 13.22
C GLU A 299 -9.95 4.34 12.56
N ARG A 300 -8.95 4.36 11.68
CA ARG A 300 -8.50 3.26 10.83
C ARG A 300 -7.18 2.64 11.27
N ARG A 301 -6.64 3.08 12.41
CA ARG A 301 -5.43 2.50 13.01
C ARG A 301 -5.74 1.14 13.64
N LEU A 302 -4.86 0.17 13.43
CA LEU A 302 -4.89 -1.12 14.15
C LEU A 302 -4.71 -0.89 15.65
N MET A 303 -5.17 -1.81 16.50
CA MET A 303 -5.11 -1.61 17.96
C MET A 303 -3.67 -1.41 18.47
N LEU A 304 -2.77 -2.32 18.08
CA LEU A 304 -1.38 -2.32 18.53
C LEU A 304 -0.46 -1.75 17.46
N ASP A 305 -0.32 -2.42 16.33
CA ASP A 305 0.58 -2.05 15.25
C ASP A 305 0.33 -0.62 14.74
N ALA A 306 1.41 0.08 14.40
CA ALA A 306 1.34 1.30 13.60
C ALA A 306 1.60 0.97 12.13
N VAL A 307 0.69 1.40 11.25
CA VAL A 307 0.75 1.06 9.82
C VAL A 307 0.98 2.31 9.00
N TYR A 308 1.97 2.27 8.11
CA TYR A 308 2.30 3.34 7.19
C TYR A 308 2.42 2.83 5.76
N GLY A 309 1.83 3.58 4.84
CA GLY A 309 2.05 3.42 3.41
C GLY A 309 3.17 4.34 2.96
N LEU A 310 4.12 3.84 2.18
CA LEU A 310 5.16 4.64 1.56
C LEU A 310 4.99 4.59 0.05
N LEU A 311 4.72 5.72 -0.61
CA LEU A 311 4.84 5.81 -2.07
C LEU A 311 6.31 6.08 -2.42
N THR A 312 6.94 5.19 -3.17
CA THR A 312 8.33 5.33 -3.60
C THR A 312 8.39 6.22 -4.83
N LEU A 313 9.13 7.32 -4.75
CA LEU A 313 9.29 8.31 -5.82
C LEU A 313 10.75 8.34 -6.30
N LYS A 314 10.95 8.34 -7.61
CA LYS A 314 12.24 8.68 -8.24
C LYS A 314 12.05 9.90 -9.14
N ASN A 315 12.70 11.00 -8.83
CA ASN A 315 12.53 12.29 -9.52
C ASN A 315 11.05 12.72 -9.60
N GLY A 316 10.29 12.44 -8.52
CA GLY A 316 8.85 12.68 -8.42
C GLY A 316 7.96 11.65 -9.12
N VAL A 317 8.50 10.71 -9.90
CA VAL A 317 7.71 9.66 -10.56
C VAL A 317 7.44 8.50 -9.59
N PRO A 318 6.19 8.04 -9.42
CA PRO A 318 5.88 6.85 -8.63
C PRO A 318 6.49 5.59 -9.26
N ILE A 319 7.45 4.97 -8.55
CA ILE A 319 8.15 3.75 -9.01
C ILE A 319 7.77 2.48 -8.26
N GLY A 320 7.08 2.61 -7.13
CA GLY A 320 6.65 1.50 -6.31
C GLY A 320 6.04 1.97 -5.00
N TYR A 321 5.80 1.05 -4.09
CA TYR A 321 5.23 1.34 -2.78
C TYR A 321 5.71 0.36 -1.72
N VAL A 322 5.55 0.74 -0.46
CA VAL A 322 5.88 -0.08 0.70
C VAL A 322 4.72 0.00 1.68
N LEU A 323 4.38 -1.12 2.30
CA LEU A 323 3.59 -1.13 3.52
C LEU A 323 4.51 -1.50 4.69
N VAL A 324 4.44 -0.71 5.76
CA VAL A 324 5.23 -0.90 6.97
C VAL A 324 4.27 -1.06 8.13
N SER A 325 4.41 -2.15 8.89
CA SER A 325 3.77 -2.31 10.20
C SER A 325 4.85 -2.37 11.28
N ALA A 326 4.81 -1.48 12.27
CA ALA A 326 5.85 -1.34 13.28
C ALA A 326 5.31 -1.47 14.72
N LEU A 327 5.98 -2.30 15.52
CA LEU A 327 5.81 -2.45 16.97
C LEU A 327 6.97 -3.27 17.56
N PHE A 328 7.24 -3.13 18.87
CA PHE A 328 8.26 -3.90 19.58
C PHE A 328 9.67 -3.69 19.02
N ASN A 329 10.06 -2.49 18.62
CA ASN A 329 11.32 -2.23 17.89
C ASN A 329 11.51 -3.16 16.67
N SER A 330 10.43 -3.61 16.05
CA SER A 330 10.47 -4.45 14.87
C SER A 330 9.45 -3.99 13.84
N ALA A 331 9.70 -4.28 12.57
CA ALA A 331 8.78 -3.95 11.50
C ALA A 331 8.60 -5.09 10.50
N GLU A 332 7.35 -5.28 10.07
CA GLU A 332 7.03 -5.98 8.83
C GLU A 332 7.14 -4.99 7.67
N VAL A 333 7.87 -5.36 6.61
CA VAL A 333 8.09 -4.50 5.44
C VAL A 333 7.66 -5.26 4.18
N ALA A 334 6.57 -4.81 3.59
CA ALA A 334 6.04 -5.32 2.32
C ALA A 334 6.42 -4.37 1.18
N TYR A 335 7.42 -4.76 0.40
CA TYR A 335 8.04 -3.91 -0.63
C TYR A 335 7.61 -4.31 -2.04
N ASN A 336 7.09 -3.36 -2.79
CA ASN A 336 6.59 -3.56 -4.15
C ASN A 336 7.19 -2.54 -5.13
N VAL A 337 7.62 -3.03 -6.29
CA VAL A 337 8.13 -2.19 -7.39
C VAL A 337 7.21 -2.37 -8.60
N PHE A 338 6.75 -1.28 -9.19
CA PHE A 338 5.89 -1.36 -10.37
C PHE A 338 6.65 -1.94 -11.56
N GLU A 339 5.92 -2.64 -12.43
CA GLU A 339 6.43 -3.45 -13.55
C GLU A 339 7.47 -2.68 -14.39
N THR A 340 7.17 -1.42 -14.72
CA THR A 340 8.01 -0.50 -15.48
C THR A 340 9.45 -0.38 -14.96
N PHE A 341 9.61 -0.44 -13.63
CA PHE A 341 10.84 -0.15 -12.89
C PHE A 341 11.49 -1.40 -12.26
N ARG A 342 10.91 -2.58 -12.46
CA ARG A 342 11.53 -3.86 -12.03
C ARG A 342 12.88 -4.05 -12.76
N GLY A 343 13.85 -4.67 -12.08
CA GLY A 343 15.21 -4.85 -12.61
C GLY A 343 16.10 -3.59 -12.57
N GLY A 344 15.60 -2.50 -11.97
CA GLY A 344 16.37 -1.30 -11.66
C GLY A 344 17.15 -1.41 -10.34
N GLU A 345 17.02 -0.40 -9.48
CA GLU A 345 17.78 -0.26 -8.23
C GLU A 345 17.11 -0.93 -7.01
N SER A 346 16.35 -2.02 -7.23
CA SER A 346 15.41 -2.54 -6.23
C SER A 346 16.07 -2.90 -4.88
N ALA A 347 17.28 -3.48 -4.91
CA ALA A 347 18.01 -3.83 -3.70
C ALA A 347 18.54 -2.60 -2.94
N TYR A 348 19.04 -1.59 -3.68
CA TYR A 348 19.47 -0.31 -3.11
C TYR A 348 18.31 0.42 -2.45
N VAL A 349 17.17 0.56 -3.16
CA VAL A 349 15.94 1.17 -2.63
C VAL A 349 15.48 0.45 -1.37
N TYR A 350 15.48 -0.89 -1.36
CA TYR A 350 15.14 -1.66 -0.16
C TYR A 350 16.07 -1.36 1.02
N GLY A 351 17.39 -1.26 0.80
CA GLY A 351 18.34 -0.84 1.84
C GLY A 351 18.02 0.55 2.42
N ARG A 352 17.63 1.51 1.57
CA ARG A 352 17.19 2.85 2.01
C ARG A 352 15.86 2.81 2.77
N ILE A 353 14.93 1.95 2.38
CA ILE A 353 13.68 1.70 3.12
C ILE A 353 14.00 1.22 4.54
N LEU A 354 14.90 0.24 4.72
CA LEU A 354 15.27 -0.22 6.07
C LEU A 354 15.86 0.90 6.93
N GLY A 355 16.70 1.76 6.35
CA GLY A 355 17.26 2.93 7.03
C GLY A 355 16.18 3.97 7.41
N LEU A 356 15.24 4.23 6.52
CA LEU A 356 14.08 5.10 6.77
C LEU A 356 13.20 4.53 7.90
N VAL A 357 12.82 3.26 7.83
CA VAL A 357 11.94 2.63 8.81
C VAL A 357 12.61 2.60 10.18
N ARG A 358 13.91 2.28 10.23
CA ARG A 358 14.70 2.41 11.47
C ARG A 358 14.66 3.84 12.02
N HIS A 359 14.87 4.84 11.17
CA HIS A 359 14.91 6.24 11.59
C HIS A 359 13.54 6.70 12.16
N LEU A 360 12.44 6.33 11.52
CA LEU A 360 11.09 6.76 11.92
C LEU A 360 10.55 6.01 13.15
N PHE A 361 10.86 4.72 13.27
CA PHE A 361 10.21 3.83 14.25
C PHE A 361 11.16 3.23 15.29
N GLY A 362 12.47 3.48 15.18
CA GLY A 362 13.46 2.93 16.11
C GLY A 362 13.60 1.40 16.04
N VAL A 363 13.34 0.81 14.87
CA VAL A 363 13.37 -0.66 14.70
C VAL A 363 14.78 -1.22 14.54
N ASP A 364 14.98 -2.43 15.06
CA ASP A 364 16.23 -3.19 14.95
C ASP A 364 16.03 -4.59 14.34
N ALA A 365 14.79 -5.02 14.12
CA ALA A 365 14.44 -6.29 13.51
C ALA A 365 13.38 -6.10 12.41
N PHE A 366 13.54 -6.84 11.32
CA PHE A 366 12.69 -6.74 10.15
C PHE A 366 12.16 -8.11 9.75
N THR A 367 10.88 -8.17 9.42
CA THR A 367 10.17 -9.39 9.05
C THR A 367 9.57 -9.24 7.66
N VAL A 368 9.61 -10.31 6.87
CA VAL A 368 8.91 -10.40 5.59
C VAL A 368 7.93 -11.57 5.66
N PRO A 369 6.61 -11.33 5.52
CA PRO A 369 5.61 -12.36 5.67
C PRO A 369 5.47 -13.25 4.42
N PRO A 370 4.97 -14.50 4.56
CA PRO A 370 4.72 -15.46 3.48
C PRO A 370 4.17 -14.87 2.18
N TYR A 371 3.12 -14.06 2.26
CA TYR A 371 2.49 -13.46 1.09
C TYR A 371 3.48 -12.62 0.26
N GLN A 372 4.35 -11.85 0.92
CA GLN A 372 5.40 -11.06 0.26
C GLN A 372 6.54 -11.92 -0.32
N LEU A 373 6.66 -13.18 0.11
CA LEU A 373 7.61 -14.15 -0.43
C LEU A 373 7.02 -14.97 -1.59
N GLY A 374 5.70 -14.90 -1.81
CA GLY A 374 4.98 -15.60 -2.86
C GLY A 374 3.95 -16.63 -2.38
N ALA A 375 3.60 -16.69 -1.09
CA ALA A 375 2.50 -17.54 -0.63
C ALA A 375 1.20 -17.15 -1.34
N ASP A 376 0.50 -18.15 -1.87
CA ASP A 376 -0.73 -18.02 -2.68
C ASP A 376 -0.61 -17.09 -3.90
N ASN A 377 0.61 -16.74 -4.31
CA ASN A 377 0.90 -15.87 -5.43
C ASN A 377 1.96 -16.49 -6.36
N LEU A 378 1.48 -17.11 -7.45
CA LEU A 378 2.35 -17.79 -8.42
C LEU A 378 3.31 -16.82 -9.13
N GLU A 379 2.90 -15.57 -9.40
CA GLU A 379 3.79 -14.55 -9.96
C GLU A 379 4.92 -14.23 -8.96
N GLY A 380 4.56 -14.08 -7.67
CA GLY A 380 5.50 -13.88 -6.57
C GLY A 380 6.56 -14.99 -6.50
N LEU A 381 6.14 -16.26 -6.59
CA LEU A 381 7.07 -17.40 -6.62
C LEU A 381 8.00 -17.35 -7.85
N ARG A 382 7.45 -17.07 -9.03
CA ARG A 382 8.22 -17.00 -10.30
C ARG A 382 9.20 -15.83 -10.32
N SER A 383 8.91 -14.74 -9.62
CA SER A 383 9.77 -13.55 -9.55
C SER A 383 11.10 -13.81 -8.80
N GLY A 384 11.17 -14.87 -8.00
CA GLY A 384 12.33 -15.15 -7.14
C GLY A 384 12.40 -14.30 -5.87
N ALA A 385 11.26 -13.73 -5.43
CA ALA A 385 11.15 -12.89 -4.23
C ALA A 385 11.78 -13.53 -2.98
N TRP A 386 11.50 -14.81 -2.72
CA TRP A 386 12.10 -15.52 -1.58
C TRP A 386 13.64 -15.48 -1.62
N TRP A 387 14.23 -15.79 -2.77
CA TRP A 387 15.68 -15.75 -2.95
C TRP A 387 16.25 -14.34 -2.90
N PHE A 388 15.50 -13.32 -3.32
CA PHE A 388 15.88 -11.91 -3.17
C PHE A 388 16.13 -11.56 -1.70
N TYR A 389 15.17 -11.84 -0.81
CA TYR A 389 15.32 -11.57 0.62
C TYR A 389 16.41 -12.45 1.27
N TYR A 390 16.46 -13.74 0.91
CA TYR A 390 17.50 -14.63 1.43
C TYR A 390 18.91 -14.13 1.08
N LYS A 391 19.12 -13.69 -0.17
CA LYS A 391 20.39 -13.15 -0.65
C LYS A 391 20.78 -11.81 0.00
N LEU A 392 19.80 -11.07 0.51
CA LEU A 392 20.02 -9.86 1.30
C LEU A 392 20.35 -10.14 2.77
N GLY A 393 20.14 -11.38 3.24
CA GLY A 393 20.50 -11.81 4.59
C GLY A 393 19.32 -12.21 5.47
N PHE A 394 18.09 -12.17 4.97
CA PHE A 394 16.92 -12.64 5.73
C PHE A 394 16.95 -14.15 5.89
N ARG A 395 16.53 -14.66 7.06
CA ARG A 395 16.59 -16.08 7.41
C ARG A 395 15.26 -16.56 8.01
N PRO A 396 14.77 -17.75 7.65
CA PRO A 396 13.65 -18.37 8.33
C PRO A 396 14.08 -18.87 9.71
N HIS A 397 13.20 -18.76 10.70
CA HIS A 397 13.37 -19.40 12.00
C HIS A 397 12.75 -20.80 12.06
N ASP A 398 11.70 -21.04 11.26
CA ASP A 398 10.99 -22.30 11.22
C ASP A 398 11.90 -23.49 10.87
N ALA A 399 11.81 -24.57 11.64
CA ALA A 399 12.70 -25.72 11.52
C ALA A 399 12.46 -26.53 10.24
N ALA A 400 11.20 -26.65 9.79
CA ALA A 400 10.85 -27.36 8.57
C ALA A 400 11.35 -26.59 7.34
N VAL A 401 11.11 -25.28 7.29
CA VAL A 401 11.61 -24.41 6.22
C VAL A 401 13.15 -24.41 6.18
N ARG A 402 13.83 -24.38 7.34
CA ARG A 402 15.30 -24.50 7.39
C ARG A 402 15.82 -25.85 6.86
N ARG A 403 15.07 -26.94 7.02
CA ARG A 403 15.43 -28.25 6.46
C ARG A 403 15.36 -28.23 4.93
N VAL A 404 14.26 -27.71 4.38
CA VAL A 404 14.08 -27.55 2.92
C VAL A 404 15.18 -26.67 2.34
N LEU A 405 15.46 -25.52 2.98
CA LEU A 405 16.51 -24.61 2.57
C LEU A 405 17.90 -25.28 2.52
N ARG A 406 18.28 -26.06 3.53
CA ARG A 406 19.59 -26.74 3.54
C ARG A 406 19.74 -27.72 2.38
N GLN A 407 18.70 -28.51 2.11
CA GLN A 407 18.69 -29.45 0.98
C GLN A 407 18.82 -28.71 -0.35
N GLU A 408 18.10 -27.60 -0.49
CA GLU A 408 18.09 -26.81 -1.70
C GLU A 408 19.42 -26.10 -1.95
N LEU A 409 20.06 -25.54 -0.91
CA LEU A 409 21.42 -24.99 -1.00
C LEU A 409 22.45 -26.07 -1.36
N ALA A 410 22.32 -27.29 -0.83
CA ALA A 410 23.21 -28.40 -1.18
C ALA A 410 23.06 -28.81 -2.66
N ARG A 411 21.85 -28.72 -3.24
CA ARG A 411 21.63 -28.91 -4.69
C ARG A 411 22.27 -27.78 -5.50
N MET A 412 22.06 -26.53 -5.09
CA MET A 412 22.68 -25.36 -5.75
C MET A 412 24.21 -25.38 -5.70
N LYS A 413 24.80 -25.86 -4.59
CA LYS A 413 26.25 -26.03 -4.47
C LYS A 413 26.79 -27.07 -5.44
N ARG A 414 26.06 -28.18 -5.66
CA ARG A 414 26.44 -29.24 -6.60
C ARG A 414 26.23 -28.84 -8.07
N ASN A 415 25.21 -28.04 -8.36
CA ASN A 415 24.91 -27.56 -9.70
C ASN A 415 24.57 -26.06 -9.69
N PRO A 416 25.50 -25.17 -10.10
CA PRO A 416 25.26 -23.72 -10.16
C PRO A 416 24.11 -23.29 -11.10
N ARG A 417 23.74 -24.14 -12.07
CA ARG A 417 22.60 -23.91 -12.98
C ARG A 417 21.26 -24.32 -12.37
N HIS A 418 21.24 -25.03 -11.24
CA HIS A 418 20.01 -25.44 -10.56
C HIS A 418 19.12 -24.24 -10.22
N ARG A 419 17.81 -24.42 -10.38
CA ARG A 419 16.77 -23.45 -9.98
C ARG A 419 15.72 -24.18 -9.17
N SER A 420 15.27 -23.54 -8.09
CA SER A 420 14.23 -24.11 -7.24
C SER A 420 12.93 -24.29 -8.00
N SER A 421 12.34 -25.48 -7.90
CA SER A 421 11.02 -25.74 -8.44
C SER A 421 9.95 -24.96 -7.68
N ILE A 422 8.81 -24.69 -8.33
CA ILE A 422 7.66 -24.04 -7.68
C ILE A 422 7.23 -24.81 -6.43
N ALA A 423 7.21 -26.15 -6.48
CA ALA A 423 6.89 -26.98 -5.32
C ALA A 423 7.85 -26.77 -4.13
N THR A 424 9.15 -26.57 -4.40
CA THR A 424 10.13 -26.24 -3.36
C THR A 424 9.91 -24.83 -2.83
N LEU A 425 9.64 -23.87 -3.72
CA LEU A 425 9.36 -22.48 -3.33
C LEU A 425 8.10 -22.38 -2.47
N LYS A 426 7.02 -23.12 -2.78
CA LYS A 426 5.82 -23.21 -1.93
C LYS A 426 6.16 -23.59 -0.49
N LYS A 427 7.02 -24.60 -0.30
CA LYS A 427 7.50 -25.00 1.04
C LYS A 427 8.38 -23.95 1.71
N LEU A 428 9.14 -23.17 0.93
CA LEU A 428 10.01 -22.13 1.47
C LEU A 428 9.25 -20.89 1.94
N VAL A 429 8.12 -20.57 1.31
CA VAL A 429 7.30 -19.39 1.64
C VAL A 429 6.33 -19.61 2.79
N GLU A 430 6.18 -20.85 3.29
CA GLU A 430 5.28 -21.20 4.41
C GLU A 430 5.60 -20.45 5.72
N ALA A 431 6.81 -19.90 5.87
CA ALA A 431 7.20 -19.17 7.07
C ALA A 431 7.78 -17.79 6.77
N ASN A 432 7.62 -16.90 7.76
CA ASN A 432 8.30 -15.60 7.81
C ASN A 432 9.83 -15.76 7.70
N VAL A 433 10.47 -14.78 7.06
CA VAL A 433 11.93 -14.59 7.12
C VAL A 433 12.27 -13.31 7.86
N TYR A 434 13.38 -13.33 8.59
CA TYR A 434 13.75 -12.29 9.53
C TYR A 434 15.17 -11.79 9.27
N TRP A 435 15.38 -10.50 9.49
CA TRP A 435 16.70 -9.88 9.49
C TRP A 435 16.86 -8.98 10.71
N TYR A 436 17.98 -9.15 11.42
CA TYR A 436 18.28 -8.41 12.64
C TYR A 436 19.50 -7.53 12.42
N LEU A 437 19.37 -6.27 12.80
CA LEU A 437 20.45 -5.30 12.74
C LEU A 437 21.60 -5.67 13.68
N ASP A 438 21.28 -6.30 14.81
CA ASP A 438 22.21 -6.79 15.82
C ASP A 438 21.93 -8.28 16.14
N ARG A 439 21.57 -8.60 17.39
CA ARG A 439 21.33 -9.99 17.84
C ARG A 439 19.90 -10.45 17.51
N PRO A 440 19.71 -11.74 17.13
CA PRO A 440 18.38 -12.33 17.02
C PRO A 440 17.60 -12.27 18.34
N ARG A 441 16.30 -11.99 18.26
CA ARG A 441 15.40 -11.90 19.42
C ARG A 441 14.01 -12.43 19.06
N LYS A 442 13.24 -12.88 20.07
CA LYS A 442 11.96 -13.60 19.87
C LYS A 442 10.72 -12.72 20.02
N ASP A 443 10.87 -11.53 20.58
CA ASP A 443 9.82 -10.55 20.79
C ASP A 443 9.74 -9.56 19.62
N VAL A 444 9.59 -10.09 18.41
CA VAL A 444 9.48 -9.35 17.13
C VAL A 444 8.18 -9.64 16.41
N ARG A 445 7.76 -8.73 15.52
CA ARG A 445 6.63 -8.94 14.59
C ARG A 445 6.82 -10.25 13.81
N GLY A 446 5.73 -10.98 13.61
CA GLY A 446 5.71 -12.33 13.05
C GLY A 446 6.02 -13.47 14.03
N MET A 447 6.51 -13.20 15.25
CA MET A 447 6.71 -14.20 16.32
C MET A 447 5.79 -14.00 17.54
N ILE A 448 5.14 -12.84 17.65
CA ILE A 448 4.23 -12.51 18.74
C ILE A 448 2.79 -12.78 18.27
N SER A 449 2.04 -13.58 19.02
CA SER A 449 0.62 -13.81 18.77
C SER A 449 -0.21 -12.61 19.25
N LEU A 450 -0.54 -11.71 18.32
CA LEU A 450 -1.46 -10.59 18.61
C LEU A 450 -2.89 -11.09 18.88
N GLY A 451 -3.28 -12.21 18.28
CA GLY A 451 -4.59 -12.83 18.50
C GLY A 451 -4.80 -13.23 19.97
N ASN A 452 -3.77 -13.78 20.62
CA ASN A 452 -3.83 -14.13 22.04
C ASN A 452 -4.08 -12.89 22.92
N ILE A 453 -3.47 -11.74 22.60
CA ILE A 453 -3.73 -10.48 23.31
C ILE A 453 -5.22 -10.10 23.17
N GLY A 454 -5.76 -10.14 21.96
CA GLY A 454 -7.18 -9.88 21.71
C GLY A 454 -8.11 -10.85 22.46
N LEU A 455 -7.76 -12.14 22.51
CA LEU A 455 -8.52 -13.15 23.24
C LEU A 455 -8.54 -12.88 24.75
N ARG A 456 -7.42 -12.43 25.34
CA ARG A 456 -7.36 -12.04 26.76
C ARG A 456 -8.28 -10.86 27.06
N VAL A 457 -8.28 -9.84 26.21
CA VAL A 457 -9.21 -8.70 26.33
C VAL A 457 -10.65 -9.17 26.20
N SER A 458 -10.95 -10.06 25.26
CA SER A 458 -12.29 -10.65 25.10
C SER A 458 -12.74 -11.43 26.32
N ARG A 459 -11.86 -12.23 26.95
CA ARG A 459 -12.17 -12.96 28.19
C ARG A 459 -12.41 -12.01 29.36
N TYR A 460 -11.60 -10.94 29.48
CA TYR A 460 -11.80 -9.90 30.48
C TYR A 460 -13.18 -9.24 30.34
N LEU A 461 -13.53 -8.81 29.13
CA LEU A 461 -14.83 -8.18 28.86
C LEU A 461 -15.99 -9.15 29.07
N ALA A 462 -15.87 -10.39 28.58
CA ALA A 462 -16.90 -11.41 28.75
C ALA A 462 -17.16 -11.73 30.22
N GLY A 463 -16.10 -11.88 31.04
CA GLY A 463 -16.24 -12.20 32.45
C GLY A 463 -16.88 -11.10 33.29
N ARG A 464 -16.72 -9.82 32.91
CA ARG A 464 -17.24 -8.67 33.67
C ARG A 464 -18.54 -8.10 33.12
N PHE A 465 -18.80 -8.23 31.82
CA PHE A 465 -19.91 -7.55 31.15
C PHE A 465 -20.78 -8.45 30.26
N GLY A 466 -20.36 -9.69 30.00
CA GLY A 466 -21.11 -10.61 29.15
C GLY A 466 -21.30 -10.06 27.73
N SER A 467 -22.57 -9.89 27.33
CA SER A 467 -22.98 -9.34 26.03
C SER A 467 -23.00 -7.80 25.99
N ASP A 468 -23.02 -7.11 27.13
CA ASP A 468 -23.05 -5.63 27.19
C ASP A 468 -21.63 -5.04 27.04
N ARG A 469 -21.06 -5.26 25.86
CA ARG A 469 -19.66 -4.94 25.53
C ARG A 469 -19.46 -3.42 25.48
N GLU A 470 -20.46 -2.69 25.01
CA GLU A 470 -20.45 -1.23 24.86
C GLU A 470 -20.36 -0.55 26.23
N ARG A 471 -21.19 -0.97 27.20
CA ARG A 471 -21.04 -0.51 28.59
C ARG A 471 -19.69 -0.91 29.18
N GLY A 472 -19.20 -2.09 28.81
CA GLY A 472 -17.87 -2.56 29.20
C GLY A 472 -16.75 -1.62 28.76
N ILE A 473 -16.78 -1.12 27.53
CA ILE A 473 -15.81 -0.16 27.01
C ILE A 473 -15.88 1.17 27.78
N GLU A 474 -17.08 1.70 28.03
CA GLU A 474 -17.26 2.95 28.80
C GLU A 474 -16.77 2.84 30.24
N THR A 475 -17.07 1.71 30.89
CA THR A 475 -16.62 1.43 32.25
C THR A 475 -15.10 1.33 32.31
N CYS A 476 -14.50 0.55 31.39
CA CYS A 476 -13.04 0.44 31.31
C CYS A 476 -12.38 1.80 31.05
N SER A 477 -13.00 2.65 30.22
CA SER A 477 -12.49 4.00 29.91
C SER A 477 -12.38 4.89 31.15
N HIS A 478 -13.40 4.86 32.02
CA HIS A 478 -13.37 5.57 33.30
C HIS A 478 -12.40 4.94 34.30
N ASP A 479 -12.43 3.60 34.46
CA ASP A 479 -11.54 2.88 35.38
C ASP A 479 -10.06 3.12 35.02
N ALA A 480 -9.73 3.06 33.72
CA ALA A 480 -8.39 3.33 33.22
C ALA A 480 -7.98 4.79 33.48
N ALA A 481 -8.90 5.76 33.43
CA ALA A 481 -8.59 7.16 33.71
C ALA A 481 -8.20 7.34 35.18
N SER A 482 -8.97 6.75 36.10
CA SER A 482 -8.66 6.73 37.53
C SER A 482 -7.35 6.00 37.81
N LEU A 483 -7.16 4.80 37.25
CA LEU A 483 -5.97 3.98 37.44
C LEU A 483 -4.69 4.67 36.94
N LEU A 484 -4.76 5.34 35.79
CA LEU A 484 -3.59 5.98 35.16
C LEU A 484 -3.40 7.45 35.57
N GLY A 485 -4.30 8.00 36.40
CA GLY A 485 -4.23 9.37 36.88
C GLY A 485 -4.58 10.43 35.83
N VAL A 486 -5.43 10.09 34.86
CA VAL A 486 -5.95 11.04 33.86
C VAL A 486 -7.17 11.75 34.44
N ARG A 487 -6.97 12.99 34.91
CA ARG A 487 -8.02 13.80 35.55
C ARG A 487 -9.06 14.34 34.57
N SER A 488 -8.65 14.60 33.33
CA SER A 488 -9.55 15.14 32.30
C SER A 488 -9.03 14.82 30.90
N GLN A 489 -9.96 14.54 30.00
CA GLN A 489 -9.72 14.42 28.56
C GLN A 489 -10.19 15.68 27.81
N ARG A 490 -10.55 16.76 28.55
CA ARG A 490 -10.86 18.07 27.96
C ARG A 490 -9.64 18.56 27.19
N GLY A 491 -9.83 18.96 25.94
CA GLY A 491 -8.75 19.37 25.03
C GLY A 491 -8.05 18.22 24.29
N TRP A 492 -8.44 16.97 24.51
CA TRP A 492 -7.99 15.86 23.65
C TRP A 492 -8.68 15.97 22.29
N SER A 493 -8.06 15.48 21.23
CA SER A 493 -8.70 15.35 19.92
C SER A 493 -9.72 14.20 19.90
N ALA A 494 -10.57 14.14 18.86
CA ALA A 494 -11.47 13.02 18.67
C ALA A 494 -10.73 11.68 18.55
N GLY A 495 -9.61 11.66 17.82
CA GLY A 495 -8.74 10.48 17.69
C GLY A 495 -8.12 10.05 19.01
N GLU A 496 -7.67 11.00 19.84
CA GLU A 496 -7.09 10.71 21.16
C GLU A 496 -8.13 10.09 22.10
N ARG A 497 -9.37 10.61 22.11
CA ARG A 497 -10.48 10.01 22.89
C ARG A 497 -10.88 8.63 22.36
N LEU A 498 -10.92 8.45 21.04
CA LEU A 498 -11.22 7.17 20.43
C LEU A 498 -10.16 6.12 20.79
N ALA A 499 -8.89 6.47 20.69
CA ALA A 499 -7.79 5.60 21.09
C ALA A 499 -7.87 5.25 22.58
N TRP A 500 -8.21 6.21 23.44
CA TRP A 500 -8.44 5.96 24.86
C TRP A 500 -9.52 4.91 25.10
N ARG A 501 -10.71 5.10 24.52
CA ARG A 501 -11.82 4.13 24.64
C ARG A 501 -11.40 2.74 24.16
N ARG A 502 -10.79 2.64 22.97
CA ARG A 502 -10.36 1.36 22.37
C ARG A 502 -9.26 0.63 23.17
N TRP A 503 -8.31 1.37 23.75
CA TRP A 503 -7.22 0.80 24.54
C TRP A 503 -7.60 0.44 25.97
N SER A 504 -8.63 1.08 26.54
CA SER A 504 -8.93 0.96 27.96
C SER A 504 -9.21 -0.48 28.42
N PRO A 505 -9.95 -1.32 27.69
CA PRO A 505 -10.08 -2.74 28.04
C PRO A 505 -8.73 -3.47 28.09
N LEU A 506 -7.80 -3.17 27.18
CA LEU A 506 -6.45 -3.73 27.23
C LEU A 506 -5.70 -3.24 28.46
N VAL A 507 -5.76 -1.93 28.78
CA VAL A 507 -5.13 -1.37 29.98
C VAL A 507 -5.59 -2.09 31.23
N MET A 508 -6.90 -2.33 31.37
CA MET A 508 -7.47 -3.03 32.52
C MET A 508 -7.11 -4.52 32.56
N ALA A 509 -6.80 -5.12 31.41
CA ALA A 509 -6.35 -6.51 31.32
C ALA A 509 -4.83 -6.67 31.50
N LEU A 510 -4.04 -5.60 31.65
CA LEU A 510 -2.59 -5.70 31.79
C LEU A 510 -2.19 -6.29 33.16
N PRO A 511 -1.37 -7.36 33.19
CA PRO A 511 -0.98 -7.99 34.46
C PRO A 511 -0.26 -7.04 35.42
N GLY A 512 -0.85 -6.84 36.60
CA GLY A 512 -0.25 -6.11 37.73
C GLY A 512 -0.10 -4.60 37.50
N VAL A 513 -0.87 -4.02 36.59
CA VAL A 513 -0.85 -2.58 36.26
C VAL A 513 -1.14 -1.69 37.48
N GLU A 514 -1.90 -2.19 38.46
CA GLU A 514 -2.24 -1.52 39.72
C GLU A 514 -0.99 -1.24 40.56
N ARG A 515 0.01 -2.13 40.49
CA ARG A 515 1.28 -2.05 41.24
C ARG A 515 2.37 -1.28 40.50
N TRP A 516 2.05 -0.68 39.37
CA TRP A 516 3.02 0.16 38.65
C TRP A 516 3.19 1.50 39.36
N SER A 517 4.41 2.05 39.26
CA SER A 517 4.70 3.38 39.79
C SER A 517 3.85 4.45 39.09
N SER A 518 3.63 5.59 39.74
CA SER A 518 2.89 6.70 39.15
C SER A 518 3.54 7.20 37.86
N ALA A 519 4.88 7.13 37.74
CA ALA A 519 5.59 7.49 36.53
C ALA A 519 5.30 6.54 35.36
N GLU A 520 5.27 5.23 35.61
CA GLU A 520 4.95 4.20 34.61
C GLU A 520 3.49 4.31 34.16
N LYS A 521 2.56 4.57 35.08
CA LYS A 521 1.13 4.78 34.79
C LYS A 521 0.90 6.03 33.93
N ARG A 522 1.53 7.16 34.28
CA ARG A 522 1.51 8.38 33.45
C ARG A 522 2.15 8.17 32.08
N ALA A 523 3.22 7.37 32.00
CA ALA A 523 3.83 7.02 30.73
C ALA A 523 2.89 6.16 29.86
N LEU A 524 2.17 5.20 30.44
CA LEU A 524 1.15 4.42 29.73
C LEU A 524 0.02 5.31 29.20
N ALA A 525 -0.47 6.26 29.99
CA ALA A 525 -1.47 7.21 29.51
C ALA A 525 -0.99 8.00 28.28
N ARG A 526 0.29 8.42 28.25
CA ARG A 526 0.90 9.08 27.08
C ARG A 526 1.01 8.15 25.87
N VAL A 527 1.32 6.86 26.08
CA VAL A 527 1.32 5.86 25.00
C VAL A 527 -0.07 5.77 24.37
N VAL A 528 -1.11 5.55 25.17
CA VAL A 528 -2.49 5.42 24.68
C VAL A 528 -2.95 6.69 23.95
N ARG A 529 -2.70 7.86 24.54
CA ARG A 529 -3.03 9.14 23.91
C ARG A 529 -2.33 9.31 22.56
N ALA A 530 -1.04 8.97 22.47
CA ALA A 530 -0.27 9.09 21.23
C ALA A 530 -0.82 8.19 20.10
N LYS A 531 -1.47 7.07 20.43
CA LYS A 531 -2.11 6.20 19.43
C LYS A 531 -3.20 6.93 18.63
N GLY A 532 -3.92 7.85 19.28
CA GLY A 532 -4.93 8.70 18.65
C GLY A 532 -4.43 10.09 18.24
N GLY A 533 -3.15 10.38 18.49
CA GLY A 533 -2.52 11.65 18.16
C GLY A 533 -2.29 11.82 16.66
N ARG A 534 -1.69 12.94 16.26
CA ARG A 534 -1.43 13.24 14.85
C ARG A 534 -0.59 12.16 14.18
N ARG A 535 0.53 11.74 14.78
CA ARG A 535 1.47 10.78 14.21
C ARG A 535 1.50 9.50 15.00
N GLU A 536 1.18 8.39 14.34
CA GLU A 536 1.22 7.08 14.98
C GLU A 536 2.67 6.61 15.26
N SER A 537 3.66 7.15 14.55
CA SER A 537 5.08 6.90 14.88
C SER A 537 5.45 7.29 16.31
N ASP A 538 4.81 8.32 16.87
CA ASP A 538 5.07 8.75 18.25
C ASP A 538 4.57 7.70 19.26
N PHE A 539 3.45 7.03 18.95
CA PHE A 539 2.96 5.89 19.73
C PHE A 539 3.98 4.75 19.75
N VAL A 540 4.55 4.38 18.61
CA VAL A 540 5.55 3.29 18.52
C VAL A 540 6.76 3.60 19.41
N LEU A 541 7.32 4.81 19.29
CA LEU A 541 8.49 5.22 20.07
C LEU A 541 8.21 5.25 21.58
N LEU A 542 7.02 5.70 21.99
CA LEU A 542 6.61 5.71 23.39
C LEU A 542 6.35 4.30 23.93
N PHE A 543 5.67 3.45 23.16
CA PHE A 543 5.40 2.06 23.52
C PHE A 543 6.70 1.28 23.72
N ASP A 544 7.64 1.40 22.76
CA ASP A 544 8.89 0.65 22.78
C ASP A 544 9.84 1.09 23.91
N ARG A 545 9.77 2.35 24.33
CA ARG A 545 10.49 2.86 25.52
C ARG A 545 9.89 2.36 26.83
N HIS A 546 8.61 1.98 26.85
CA HIS A 546 7.90 1.55 28.06
C HIS A 546 8.13 0.05 28.34
N ARG A 547 9.23 -0.26 29.04
CA ARG A 547 9.67 -1.65 29.32
C ARG A 547 8.61 -2.48 30.04
N ARG A 548 7.86 -1.90 30.98
CA ARG A 548 6.89 -2.65 31.80
C ARG A 548 5.62 -2.95 31.00
N LEU A 549 5.15 -1.99 30.19
CA LEU A 549 4.08 -2.20 29.21
C LEU A 549 4.46 -3.30 28.23
N ARG A 550 5.65 -3.20 27.63
CA ARG A 550 6.16 -4.22 26.70
C ARG A 550 6.10 -5.62 27.31
N ARG A 551 6.59 -5.80 28.54
CA ARG A 551 6.56 -7.10 29.24
C ARG A 551 5.13 -7.57 29.51
N ALA A 552 4.25 -6.69 29.96
CA ALA A 552 2.86 -7.02 30.25
C ALA A 552 2.09 -7.45 28.99
N VAL A 553 2.27 -6.73 27.87
CA VAL A 553 1.65 -7.09 26.59
C VAL A 553 2.21 -8.42 26.05
N LEU A 554 3.52 -8.66 26.18
CA LEU A 554 4.12 -9.94 25.79
C LEU A 554 3.65 -11.10 26.68
N ALA A 555 3.31 -10.86 27.95
CA ALA A 555 2.72 -11.88 28.81
C ALA A 555 1.32 -12.26 28.31
N LEU A 556 0.50 -11.30 27.89
CA LEU A 556 -0.81 -11.55 27.29
C LEU A 556 -0.74 -12.29 25.96
N ALA A 557 0.35 -12.12 25.20
CA ALA A 557 0.55 -12.79 23.91
C ALA A 557 0.88 -14.29 24.03
N ARG A 558 1.26 -14.78 25.22
CA ARG A 558 1.51 -16.21 25.45
C ARG A 558 0.19 -16.96 25.42
N SER A 559 0.19 -18.13 24.78
CA SER A 559 -0.90 -19.09 24.97
C SER A 559 -0.98 -19.46 26.45
N ASP A 560 -2.20 -19.72 26.92
CA ASP A 560 -2.38 -20.44 28.19
C ASP A 560 -1.71 -21.82 28.12
#